data_AF-A0A2S6WXK3-F1
#
_entry.id   AF-A0A2S6WXK3-F1
#
_cell.length_a   1.000
_cell.length_b   1.000
_cell.length_c   1.000
_cell.angle_alpha   90.00
_cell.angle_beta   90.00
_cell.angle_gamma   90.00
#
_symmetry.space_group_name_H-M   'P 1'
#
loop_
_entity.id
_entity.type
_entity.pdbx_description
1 polymer ?
#
loop_
_entity_poly.entity_id
_entity_poly.type
_entity_poly.pdbx_seq_one_letter_code
_entity_poly.pdbx_strand_id
1 'polypeptide(L)'
;MPPALLLLAACGVHLLLVRRACHRNPALGWSRWRTGWFLGGILLLGVALLPPVAPFAHEDFRGHMVQHLLIGMYAPLALVLAAPVTLLLRTLPASGGRRLTAVLHSPPARVLAHPAVALALSTGGLAVLYFTPLYNATTTGPAAHWLLHAHFLLSGCLFAHAIAGPDPAPARPGVRGRLVYLGVAIAAHAVIAQLMYGGFRVDIHAPIDQVQGGAEVMYYGGDLAELLLAAALVATWRPEPRRAAGRSAGRGVVPARNVSGGS
;
A
#
# COMPACT_ATOMS: atom_id res chain seq x y z
N MET A 1 -21.72 8.13 -11.23
CA MET A 1 -21.69 6.65 -11.16
C MET A 1 -21.73 6.27 -9.68
N PRO A 2 -22.73 5.51 -9.20
CA PRO A 2 -22.79 5.13 -7.79
C PRO A 2 -21.55 4.27 -7.44
N PRO A 3 -20.85 4.54 -6.33
CA PRO A 3 -19.61 3.85 -5.95
C PRO A 3 -19.79 2.33 -5.87
N ALA A 4 -20.98 1.86 -5.53
CA ALA A 4 -21.34 0.44 -5.54
C ALA A 4 -21.06 -0.26 -6.88
N LEU A 5 -21.39 0.38 -8.02
CA LEU A 5 -21.16 -0.23 -9.33
C LEU A 5 -19.66 -0.35 -9.65
N LEU A 6 -18.85 0.63 -9.23
CA LEU A 6 -17.40 0.58 -9.41
C LEU A 6 -16.78 -0.54 -8.58
N LEU A 7 -17.22 -0.71 -7.34
CA LEU A 7 -16.75 -1.79 -6.45
C LEU A 7 -17.14 -3.17 -6.99
N LEU A 8 -18.38 -3.34 -7.47
CA LEU A 8 -18.84 -4.58 -8.09
C LEU A 8 -18.08 -4.89 -9.38
N ALA A 9 -17.84 -3.88 -10.22
CA ALA A 9 -17.04 -4.02 -11.43
C ALA A 9 -15.60 -4.43 -11.09
N ALA A 10 -14.99 -3.83 -10.07
CA ALA A 10 -13.65 -4.19 -9.60
C ALA A 10 -13.58 -5.65 -9.13
N CYS A 11 -14.58 -6.12 -8.36
CA CYS A 11 -14.74 -7.52 -7.99
C CYS A 11 -14.84 -8.44 -9.21
N GLY A 12 -15.73 -8.11 -10.16
CA GLY A 12 -15.90 -8.88 -11.38
C GLY A 12 -14.60 -8.99 -12.19
N VAL A 13 -13.92 -7.87 -12.41
CA VAL A 13 -12.63 -7.84 -13.12
C VAL A 13 -11.57 -8.67 -12.40
N HIS A 14 -11.44 -8.54 -11.07
CA HIS A 14 -10.47 -9.32 -10.30
C HIS A 14 -10.72 -10.82 -10.42
N LEU A 15 -11.97 -11.27 -10.26
CA LEU A 15 -12.32 -12.69 -10.38
C LEU A 15 -12.07 -13.22 -11.81
N LEU A 16 -12.35 -12.41 -12.84
CA LEU A 16 -12.03 -12.75 -14.23
C LEU A 16 -10.52 -12.89 -14.44
N LEU A 17 -9.72 -11.98 -13.88
CA LEU A 17 -8.26 -12.06 -13.95
C LEU A 17 -7.73 -13.30 -13.21
N VAL A 18 -8.25 -13.62 -12.02
CA VAL A 18 -7.89 -14.85 -11.28
C VAL A 18 -8.23 -16.09 -12.10
N ARG A 19 -9.43 -16.17 -12.68
CA ARG A 19 -9.83 -17.29 -13.56
C ARG A 19 -8.89 -17.43 -14.76
N ARG A 20 -8.56 -16.32 -15.43
CA ARG A 20 -7.60 -16.32 -16.56
C ARG A 20 -6.21 -16.75 -16.14
N ALA A 21 -5.72 -16.29 -14.99
CA ALA A 21 -4.41 -16.67 -14.46
C ALA A 21 -4.34 -18.18 -14.17
N CYS A 22 -5.36 -18.73 -13.51
CA CYS A 22 -5.46 -20.17 -13.23
C CYS A 22 -5.57 -21.00 -14.52
N HIS A 23 -6.34 -20.54 -15.51
CA HIS A 23 -6.48 -21.26 -16.77
C HIS A 23 -5.20 -21.26 -17.61
N ARG A 24 -4.42 -20.17 -17.59
CA ARG A 24 -3.14 -20.11 -18.32
C ARG A 24 -2.02 -20.91 -17.68
N ASN A 25 -1.99 -21.01 -16.35
CA ASN A 25 -0.96 -21.76 -15.63
C ASN A 25 -1.57 -22.55 -14.46
N PRO A 26 -2.26 -23.68 -14.74
CA PRO A 26 -2.95 -24.48 -13.72
C PRO A 26 -2.00 -24.98 -12.62
N ALA A 27 -0.76 -25.31 -12.99
CA ALA A 27 0.25 -25.87 -12.08
C ALA A 27 0.73 -24.89 -11.00
N LEU A 28 0.70 -23.57 -11.25
CA LEU A 28 1.14 -22.56 -10.28
C LEU A 28 0.01 -22.08 -9.36
N GLY A 29 -1.25 -22.26 -9.77
CA GLY A 29 -2.44 -21.82 -9.03
C GLY A 29 -2.48 -20.32 -8.69
N TRP A 30 -3.55 -19.92 -8.00
CA TRP A 30 -3.68 -18.60 -7.37
C TRP A 30 -4.04 -18.76 -5.90
N SER A 31 -3.32 -18.06 -5.01
CA SER A 31 -3.55 -18.16 -3.57
C SER A 31 -4.90 -17.56 -3.20
N ARG A 32 -5.75 -18.34 -2.53
CA ARG A 32 -7.06 -17.91 -2.04
C ARG A 32 -6.94 -16.72 -1.07
N TRP A 33 -5.84 -16.61 -0.32
CA TRP A 33 -5.57 -15.47 0.56
C TRP A 33 -5.41 -14.16 -0.20
N ARG A 34 -4.83 -14.17 -1.40
CA ARG A 34 -4.72 -12.95 -2.22
C ARG A 34 -6.09 -12.43 -2.66
N THR A 35 -6.98 -13.35 -3.02
CA THR A 35 -8.37 -13.00 -3.34
C THR A 35 -9.13 -12.55 -2.09
N GLY A 36 -8.91 -13.19 -0.94
CA GLY A 36 -9.48 -12.76 0.34
C GLY A 36 -9.08 -11.33 0.71
N TRP A 37 -7.79 -10.99 0.58
CA TRP A 37 -7.30 -9.63 0.79
C TRP A 37 -7.90 -8.61 -0.17
N PHE A 38 -8.05 -8.97 -1.45
CA PHE A 38 -8.70 -8.09 -2.42
C PHE A 38 -10.16 -7.82 -2.05
N LEU A 39 -10.94 -8.88 -1.78
CA LEU A 39 -12.34 -8.75 -1.41
C LEU A 39 -12.51 -8.00 -0.09
N GLY A 40 -11.61 -8.21 0.88
CA GLY A 40 -11.56 -7.45 2.12
C GLY A 40 -11.30 -5.96 1.87
N GLY A 41 -10.36 -5.61 1.00
CA GLY A 41 -10.10 -4.23 0.60
C GLY A 41 -11.29 -3.56 -0.08
N ILE A 42 -11.97 -4.27 -1.00
CA ILE A 42 -13.20 -3.77 -1.63
C ILE A 42 -14.33 -3.61 -0.61
N LEU A 43 -14.47 -4.53 0.34
CA LEU A 43 -15.45 -4.43 1.41
C LEU A 43 -15.19 -3.19 2.29
N LEU A 44 -13.94 -2.94 2.66
CA LEU A 44 -13.55 -1.75 3.45
C LEU A 44 -13.88 -0.45 2.69
N LEU A 45 -13.60 -0.39 1.38
CA LEU A 45 -14.02 0.74 0.54
C LEU A 45 -15.54 0.85 0.44
N GLY A 46 -16.25 -0.27 0.36
CA GLY A 46 -17.71 -0.31 0.39
C GLY A 46 -18.26 0.28 1.68
N VAL A 47 -17.76 -0.17 2.83
CA VAL A 47 -18.14 0.36 4.14
C VAL A 47 -17.88 1.86 4.21
N ALA A 48 -16.74 2.35 3.71
CA ALA A 48 -16.39 3.76 3.76
C ALA A 48 -17.22 4.65 2.81
N LEU A 49 -17.61 4.15 1.64
CA LEU A 49 -18.25 4.94 0.57
C LEU A 49 -19.77 4.76 0.49
N LEU A 50 -20.34 3.81 1.25
CA LEU A 50 -21.77 3.51 1.26
C LEU A 50 -22.35 3.80 2.66
N PRO A 51 -23.69 3.86 2.79
CA PRO A 51 -24.34 3.91 4.10
C PRO A 51 -23.92 2.71 4.97
N PRO A 52 -23.74 2.89 6.30
CA PRO A 52 -24.06 4.08 7.08
C PRO A 52 -22.90 5.09 7.23
N VAL A 53 -21.67 4.76 6.83
CA VAL A 53 -20.49 5.60 7.12
C VAL A 53 -20.46 6.86 6.24
N ALA A 54 -20.81 6.76 4.97
CA ALA A 54 -20.74 7.93 4.07
C ALA A 54 -21.66 9.09 4.52
N PRO A 55 -22.94 8.87 4.89
CA PRO A 55 -23.77 9.92 5.50
C PRO A 55 -23.20 10.44 6.83
N PHE A 56 -22.77 9.54 7.72
CA PHE A 56 -22.19 9.93 9.01
C PHE A 56 -20.93 10.80 8.83
N ALA A 57 -20.10 10.52 7.83
CA ALA A 57 -18.91 11.28 7.51
C ALA A 57 -19.18 12.68 6.94
N HIS A 58 -20.39 12.93 6.42
CA HIS A 58 -20.80 14.26 5.97
C HIS A 58 -21.35 15.12 7.11
N GLU A 59 -21.91 14.49 8.14
CA GLU A 59 -22.56 15.17 9.26
C GLU A 59 -21.64 15.33 10.48
N ASP A 60 -20.67 14.44 10.67
CA ASP A 60 -19.77 14.40 11.83
C ASP A 60 -18.32 14.19 11.41
N PHE A 61 -17.43 15.01 11.95
CA PHE A 61 -15.99 14.93 11.72
C PHE A 61 -15.38 13.59 12.16
N ARG A 62 -15.92 12.94 13.20
CA ARG A 62 -15.53 11.60 13.63
C ARG A 62 -15.81 10.57 12.54
N GLY A 63 -16.96 10.69 11.88
CA GLY A 63 -17.31 9.87 10.73
C GLY A 63 -16.34 10.07 9.56
N HIS A 64 -15.95 11.32 9.30
CA HIS A 64 -14.92 11.64 8.30
C HIS A 64 -13.59 10.96 8.63
N MET A 65 -13.18 10.94 9.90
CA MET A 65 -11.95 10.27 10.33
C MET A 65 -12.00 8.75 10.15
N VAL A 66 -13.12 8.11 10.47
CA VAL A 66 -13.31 6.69 10.18
C VAL A 66 -13.22 6.43 8.67
N GLN A 67 -13.89 7.24 7.86
CA GLN A 67 -13.86 7.11 6.41
C GLN A 67 -12.44 7.29 5.86
N HIS A 68 -11.72 8.30 6.37
CA HIS A 68 -10.33 8.58 6.02
C HIS A 68 -9.41 7.39 6.32
N LEU A 69 -9.48 6.81 7.52
CA LEU A 69 -8.66 5.66 7.89
C LEU A 69 -8.94 4.43 7.02
N LEU A 70 -10.23 4.15 6.77
CA LEU A 70 -10.64 3.03 5.92
C LEU A 70 -10.07 3.14 4.51
N ILE A 71 -10.14 4.32 3.91
CA ILE A 71 -9.72 4.57 2.52
C ILE A 71 -8.20 4.78 2.42
N GLY A 72 -7.60 5.44 3.41
CA GLY A 72 -6.19 5.86 3.39
C GLY A 72 -5.21 4.83 3.95
N MET A 73 -5.66 3.90 4.80
CA MET A 73 -4.75 2.97 5.48
C MET A 73 -5.20 1.51 5.38
N TYR A 74 -6.43 1.19 5.77
CA TYR A 74 -6.89 -0.21 5.85
C TYR A 74 -7.14 -0.85 4.48
N ALA A 75 -7.97 -0.21 3.63
CA ALA A 75 -8.24 -0.74 2.30
C ALA A 75 -6.98 -0.82 1.43
N PRO A 76 -6.09 0.21 1.39
CA PRO A 76 -4.84 0.12 0.66
C PRO A 76 -3.95 -1.05 1.08
N LEU A 77 -3.81 -1.29 2.39
CA LEU A 77 -3.04 -2.42 2.89
C LEU A 77 -3.58 -3.74 2.35
N ALA A 78 -4.89 -3.96 2.46
CA ALA A 78 -5.55 -5.17 1.97
C ALA A 78 -5.40 -5.31 0.44
N LEU A 79 -5.64 -4.23 -0.32
CA LEU A 79 -5.52 -4.24 -1.79
C LEU A 79 -4.09 -4.52 -2.26
N VAL A 80 -3.08 -4.00 -1.57
CA VAL A 80 -1.67 -4.25 -1.89
C VAL A 80 -1.28 -5.70 -1.60
N LEU A 81 -1.74 -6.26 -0.48
CA LEU A 81 -1.46 -7.67 -0.12
C LEU A 81 -2.08 -8.67 -1.10
N ALA A 82 -3.11 -8.27 -1.84
CA ALA A 82 -3.66 -9.05 -2.94
C ALA A 82 -2.69 -9.28 -4.11
N ALA A 83 -1.55 -8.57 -4.17
CA ALA A 83 -0.59 -8.58 -5.28
C ALA A 83 -1.22 -8.32 -6.66
N PRO A 84 -1.89 -7.17 -6.84
CA PRO A 84 -2.57 -6.84 -8.09
C PRO A 84 -1.62 -6.83 -9.28
N VAL A 85 -0.38 -6.35 -9.11
CA VAL A 85 0.59 -6.29 -10.21
C VAL A 85 1.03 -7.69 -10.62
N THR A 86 1.28 -8.59 -9.66
CA THR A 86 1.57 -10.00 -9.96
C THR A 86 0.41 -10.68 -10.69
N LEU A 87 -0.84 -10.38 -10.31
CA LEU A 87 -2.02 -10.91 -11.00
C LEU A 87 -2.06 -10.43 -12.46
N LEU A 88 -1.81 -9.14 -12.72
CA LEU A 88 -1.73 -8.60 -14.08
C LEU A 88 -0.59 -9.27 -14.88
N LEU A 89 0.61 -9.38 -14.31
CA LEU A 89 1.75 -9.99 -14.99
C LEU A 89 1.50 -11.47 -15.35
N ARG A 90 0.75 -12.21 -14.52
CA ARG A 90 0.35 -13.60 -14.80
C ARG A 90 -0.76 -13.73 -15.84
N THR A 91 -1.57 -12.69 -16.04
CA THR A 91 -2.69 -12.70 -16.99
C THR A 91 -2.36 -12.07 -18.34
N LEU A 92 -1.34 -11.22 -18.43
CA LEU A 92 -0.93 -10.60 -19.69
C LEU A 92 -0.11 -11.56 -20.57
N PRO A 93 -0.22 -11.45 -21.91
CA PRO A 93 0.71 -12.13 -22.82
C PRO A 93 2.13 -11.58 -22.65
N ALA A 94 3.16 -12.31 -23.09
CA ALA A 94 4.56 -11.96 -22.87
C ALA A 94 4.95 -10.55 -23.35
N SER A 95 4.34 -10.05 -24.43
CA SER A 95 4.52 -8.67 -24.92
C SER A 95 3.92 -7.63 -23.96
N GLY A 96 2.72 -7.88 -23.45
CA GLY A 96 2.05 -7.04 -22.45
C GLY A 96 2.77 -7.05 -21.11
N GLY A 97 3.24 -8.22 -20.65
CA GLY A 97 4.04 -8.35 -19.43
C GLY A 97 5.36 -7.57 -19.51
N ARG A 98 6.04 -7.59 -20.67
CA ARG A 98 7.24 -6.78 -20.91
C ARG A 98 6.95 -5.28 -20.87
N ARG A 99 5.87 -4.82 -21.50
CA ARG A 99 5.45 -3.40 -21.46
C ARG A 99 5.12 -2.95 -20.04
N LEU A 100 4.34 -3.73 -19.29
CA LEU A 100 4.00 -3.42 -17.90
C LEU A 100 5.27 -3.35 -17.04
N THR A 101 6.18 -4.32 -17.22
CA THR A 101 7.47 -4.31 -16.51
C THR A 101 8.29 -3.07 -16.86
N ALA A 102 8.35 -2.68 -18.13
CA ALA A 102 9.05 -1.47 -18.56
C ALA A 102 8.46 -0.19 -17.93
N VAL A 103 7.13 -0.09 -17.85
CA VAL A 103 6.45 1.02 -17.15
C VAL A 103 6.80 1.04 -15.66
N LEU A 104 6.77 -0.12 -14.99
CA LEU A 104 7.13 -0.23 -13.57
C LEU A 104 8.60 0.10 -13.28
N HIS A 105 9.48 -0.07 -14.27
CA HIS A 105 10.90 0.28 -14.19
C HIS A 105 11.21 1.70 -14.66
N SER A 106 10.21 2.44 -15.14
CA SER A 106 10.41 3.81 -15.60
C SER A 106 10.84 4.73 -14.44
N PRO A 107 11.61 5.80 -14.70
CA PRO A 107 12.01 6.77 -13.69
C PRO A 107 10.85 7.30 -12.83
N PRO A 108 9.70 7.73 -13.38
CA PRO A 108 8.59 8.23 -12.56
C PRO A 108 8.00 7.13 -11.66
N ALA A 109 7.87 5.90 -12.15
CA ALA A 109 7.39 4.78 -11.34
C ALA A 109 8.36 4.46 -10.19
N ARG A 110 9.68 4.55 -10.42
CA ARG A 110 10.69 4.34 -9.38
C ARG A 110 10.66 5.44 -8.32
N VAL A 111 10.44 6.70 -8.72
CA VAL A 111 10.29 7.83 -7.79
C VAL A 111 9.03 7.64 -6.94
N LEU A 112 7.89 7.34 -7.55
CA LEU A 112 6.63 7.13 -6.83
C LEU A 112 6.66 5.90 -5.90
N ALA A 113 7.39 4.84 -6.29
CA ALA A 113 7.57 3.66 -5.46
C ALA A 113 8.60 3.85 -4.33
N HIS A 114 9.30 5.00 -4.28
CA HIS A 114 10.26 5.28 -3.22
C HIS A 114 9.50 5.60 -1.91
N PRO A 115 9.83 4.95 -0.78
CA PRO A 115 9.06 5.12 0.46
C PRO A 115 9.07 6.55 1.00
N ALA A 116 10.12 7.34 0.75
CA ALA A 116 10.12 8.75 1.12
C ALA A 116 9.04 9.57 0.38
N VAL A 117 8.83 9.29 -0.90
CA VAL A 117 7.82 9.98 -1.71
C VAL A 117 6.42 9.50 -1.30
N ALA A 118 6.26 8.19 -1.11
CA ALA A 118 5.01 7.62 -0.64
C ALA A 118 4.61 8.15 0.75
N LEU A 119 5.57 8.27 1.67
CA LEU A 119 5.40 8.88 2.99
C LEU A 119 4.99 10.36 2.86
N ALA A 120 5.69 11.13 2.02
CA ALA A 120 5.36 12.54 1.80
C ALA A 120 3.95 12.73 1.21
N LEU A 121 3.54 11.87 0.26
CA LEU A 121 2.20 11.94 -0.33
C LEU A 121 1.11 11.53 0.66
N SER A 122 1.38 10.53 1.51
CA SER A 122 0.43 10.04 2.51
C SER A 122 0.33 11.00 3.70
N THR A 123 1.40 11.16 4.48
CA THR A 123 1.39 11.98 5.70
C THR A 123 1.49 13.47 5.42
N GLY A 124 2.21 13.88 4.38
CA GLY A 124 2.23 15.29 3.97
C GLY A 124 0.89 15.74 3.40
N GLY A 125 0.19 14.87 2.66
CA GLY A 125 -1.19 15.12 2.22
C GLY A 125 -2.15 15.30 3.40
N LEU A 126 -1.98 14.48 4.44
CA LEU A 126 -2.74 14.60 5.70
C LEU A 126 -2.50 15.94 6.39
N ALA A 127 -1.23 16.33 6.54
CA ALA A 127 -0.87 17.60 7.15
C ALA A 127 -1.46 18.78 6.36
N VAL A 128 -1.31 18.77 5.02
CA VAL A 128 -1.89 19.82 4.18
C VAL A 128 -3.40 19.88 4.32
N LEU A 129 -4.10 18.75 4.41
CA LEU A 129 -5.55 18.73 4.54
C LEU A 129 -6.04 19.46 5.81
N TYR A 130 -5.39 19.22 6.95
CA TYR A 130 -5.88 19.70 8.26
C TYR A 130 -5.26 21.01 8.75
N PHE A 131 -4.07 21.37 8.26
CA PHE A 131 -3.41 22.66 8.58
C PHE A 131 -3.66 23.74 7.53
N THR A 132 -4.54 23.50 6.54
CA THR A 132 -4.93 24.48 5.53
C THR A 132 -6.45 24.46 5.32
N PRO A 133 -7.04 25.44 4.60
CA PRO A 133 -8.48 25.48 4.35
C PRO A 133 -9.02 24.34 3.47
N LEU A 134 -8.14 23.43 3.03
CA LEU A 134 -8.45 22.38 2.06
C LEU A 134 -9.54 21.43 2.58
N TYR A 135 -9.58 21.12 3.87
CA TYR A 135 -10.65 20.32 4.45
C TYR A 135 -12.02 20.94 4.17
N ASN A 136 -12.19 22.23 4.48
CA ASN A 136 -13.44 22.96 4.29
C ASN A 136 -13.81 23.10 2.79
N ALA A 137 -12.81 23.19 1.91
CA ALA A 137 -13.03 23.17 0.46
C ALA A 137 -13.52 21.80 -0.04
N THR A 138 -13.06 20.71 0.58
CA THR A 138 -13.45 19.34 0.20
C THR A 138 -14.84 18.94 0.72
N THR A 139 -15.32 19.55 1.81
CA THR A 139 -16.67 19.30 2.33
C THR A 139 -17.75 20.04 1.53
N THR A 140 -17.41 21.17 0.92
CA THR A 140 -18.33 21.97 0.10
C THR A 140 -18.41 21.52 -1.37
N GLY A 141 -17.36 20.89 -1.90
CA GLY A 141 -17.26 20.48 -3.30
C GLY A 141 -17.25 18.96 -3.51
N PRO A 142 -18.27 18.36 -4.16
CA PRO A 142 -18.30 16.91 -4.43
C PRO A 142 -17.08 16.41 -5.20
N ALA A 143 -16.60 17.18 -6.19
CA ALA A 143 -15.42 16.81 -6.98
C ALA A 143 -14.14 16.81 -6.14
N ALA A 144 -13.95 17.82 -5.28
CA ALA A 144 -12.81 17.90 -4.37
C ALA A 144 -12.82 16.75 -3.36
N HIS A 145 -14.01 16.38 -2.85
CA HIS A 145 -14.19 15.23 -1.97
C HIS A 145 -13.73 13.91 -2.62
N TRP A 146 -14.14 13.65 -3.86
CA TRP A 146 -13.71 12.45 -4.60
C TRP A 146 -12.21 12.45 -4.92
N LEU A 147 -11.64 13.60 -5.28
CA LEU A 147 -10.20 13.75 -5.51
C LEU A 147 -9.40 13.47 -4.24
N LEU A 148 -9.90 13.92 -3.08
CA LEU A 148 -9.28 13.67 -1.78
C LEU A 148 -9.26 12.17 -1.45
N HIS A 149 -10.39 11.48 -1.61
CA HIS A 149 -10.47 10.03 -1.41
C HIS A 149 -9.56 9.25 -2.35
N ALA A 150 -9.52 9.67 -3.62
CA ALA A 150 -8.61 9.07 -4.60
C ALA A 150 -7.14 9.29 -4.21
N HIS A 151 -6.76 10.49 -3.77
CA HIS A 151 -5.42 10.79 -3.29
C HIS A 151 -5.04 9.92 -2.09
N PHE A 152 -5.91 9.79 -1.09
CA PHE A 152 -5.63 8.96 0.09
C PHE A 152 -5.52 7.48 -0.25
N LEU A 153 -6.42 6.96 -1.08
CA LEU A 153 -6.35 5.57 -1.54
C LEU A 153 -5.05 5.29 -2.31
N LEU A 154 -4.67 6.17 -3.22
CA LEU A 154 -3.48 6.02 -4.05
C LEU A 154 -2.19 6.16 -3.23
N SER A 155 -2.08 7.21 -2.40
CA SER A 155 -0.93 7.44 -1.53
C SER A 155 -0.78 6.32 -0.49
N GLY A 156 -1.88 5.87 0.10
CA GLY A 156 -1.92 4.70 0.99
C GLY A 156 -1.45 3.43 0.29
N CYS A 157 -1.88 3.21 -0.97
CA CYS A 157 -1.45 2.04 -1.74
C CYS A 157 0.05 2.11 -2.05
N LEU A 158 0.56 3.29 -2.43
CA LEU A 158 1.97 3.51 -2.67
C LEU A 158 2.79 3.25 -1.41
N PHE A 159 2.36 3.77 -0.26
CA PHE A 159 3.07 3.60 1.01
C PHE A 159 3.04 2.15 1.48
N ALA A 160 1.86 1.52 1.53
CA ALA A 160 1.73 0.11 1.88
C ALA A 160 2.54 -0.79 0.93
N HIS A 161 2.56 -0.49 -0.37
CA HIS A 161 3.38 -1.21 -1.34
C HIS A 161 4.89 -1.01 -1.11
N ALA A 162 5.33 0.21 -0.83
CA ALA A 162 6.74 0.50 -0.56
C ALA A 162 7.24 -0.20 0.72
N ILE A 163 6.38 -0.35 1.73
CA ILE A 163 6.72 -0.99 3.00
C ILE A 163 6.53 -2.52 2.93
N ALA A 164 5.30 -3.02 2.73
CA ALA A 164 4.95 -4.43 2.88
C ALA A 164 4.47 -5.10 1.59
N GLY A 165 4.57 -4.43 0.43
CA GLY A 165 4.02 -4.95 -0.82
C GLY A 165 4.63 -6.31 -1.25
N PRO A 166 3.83 -7.32 -1.60
CA PRO A 166 4.35 -8.59 -2.14
C PRO A 166 4.81 -8.46 -3.60
N ASP A 167 4.38 -7.42 -4.30
CA ASP A 167 4.70 -7.18 -5.70
C ASP A 167 6.14 -6.66 -5.89
N PRO A 168 6.76 -6.91 -7.08
CA PRO A 168 8.14 -6.50 -7.36
C PRO A 168 8.32 -4.97 -7.28
N ALA A 169 9.33 -4.54 -6.52
CA ALA A 169 9.68 -3.13 -6.35
C ALA A 169 11.20 -2.95 -6.43
N PRO A 170 11.76 -2.65 -7.61
CA PRO A 170 13.21 -2.62 -7.84
C PRO A 170 13.98 -1.59 -7.00
N ALA A 171 13.32 -0.53 -6.57
CA ALA A 171 13.91 0.54 -5.75
C ALA A 171 13.61 0.40 -4.25
N ARG A 172 13.03 -0.72 -3.80
CA ARG A 172 12.58 -0.88 -2.41
C ARG A 172 13.78 -1.01 -1.46
N PRO A 173 13.87 -0.18 -0.40
CA PRO A 173 14.92 -0.31 0.59
C PRO A 173 14.90 -1.64 1.35
N GLY A 174 16.03 -1.98 1.95
CA GLY A 174 16.13 -3.11 2.89
C GLY A 174 15.16 -2.96 4.07
N VAL A 175 14.92 -4.06 4.80
CA VAL A 175 13.94 -4.10 5.92
C VAL A 175 14.18 -2.98 6.94
N ARG A 176 15.44 -2.71 7.31
CA ARG A 176 15.79 -1.64 8.24
C ARG A 176 15.31 -0.27 7.77
N GLY A 177 15.55 0.06 6.49
CA GLY A 177 15.08 1.33 5.92
C GLY A 177 13.56 1.43 5.93
N ARG A 178 12.86 0.34 5.61
CA ARG A 178 11.39 0.29 5.67
C ARG A 178 10.85 0.46 7.08
N LEU A 179 11.49 -0.13 8.09
CA LEU A 179 11.13 0.08 9.49
C LEU A 179 11.33 1.54 9.92
N VAL A 180 12.40 2.20 9.45
CA VAL A 180 12.61 3.64 9.70
C VAL A 180 11.47 4.46 9.09
N TYR A 181 11.13 4.24 7.82
CA TYR A 181 10.02 4.96 7.19
C TYR A 181 8.68 4.70 7.87
N LEU A 182 8.43 3.46 8.31
CA LEU A 182 7.24 3.11 9.08
C LEU A 182 7.21 3.84 10.44
N GLY A 183 8.34 3.87 11.16
CA GLY A 183 8.45 4.59 12.43
C GLY A 183 8.25 6.11 12.28
N VAL A 184 8.77 6.70 11.20
CA VAL A 184 8.54 8.10 10.87
C VAL A 184 7.07 8.36 10.55
N ALA A 185 6.41 7.45 9.82
CA ALA A 185 4.98 7.55 9.54
C ALA A 185 4.14 7.53 10.82
N ILE A 186 4.39 6.56 11.71
CA ILE A 186 3.72 6.43 13.01
C ILE A 186 3.88 7.73 13.81
N ALA A 187 5.13 8.20 13.96
CA ALA A 187 5.41 9.41 14.73
C ALA A 187 4.72 10.64 14.14
N ALA A 188 4.77 10.81 12.82
CA ALA A 188 4.14 11.94 12.15
C ALA A 188 2.62 11.89 12.25
N HIS A 189 2.01 10.71 12.11
CA HIS A 189 0.57 10.54 12.22
C HIS A 189 0.07 10.81 13.66
N ALA A 190 0.77 10.27 14.66
CA ALA A 190 0.50 10.53 16.07
C ALA A 190 0.63 12.02 16.42
N VAL A 191 1.67 12.70 15.93
CA VAL A 191 1.86 14.15 16.15
C VAL A 191 0.73 14.95 15.50
N ILE A 192 0.33 14.63 14.27
CA ILE A 192 -0.79 15.32 13.61
C ILE A 192 -2.08 15.14 14.42
N ALA A 193 -2.35 13.92 14.91
CA ALA A 193 -3.50 13.65 15.76
C ALA A 193 -3.46 14.44 17.08
N GLN A 194 -2.31 14.51 17.74
CA GLN A 194 -2.14 15.30 18.97
C GLN A 194 -2.30 16.81 18.74
N LEU A 195 -1.75 17.33 17.65
CA LEU A 195 -1.92 18.74 17.26
C LEU A 195 -3.40 19.05 16.98
N MET A 196 -4.09 18.12 16.30
CA MET A 196 -5.52 18.23 16.03
C MET A 196 -6.35 18.21 17.32
N TYR A 197 -6.05 17.30 18.24
CA TYR A 197 -6.70 17.23 19.55
C TYR A 197 -6.50 18.51 20.37
N GLY A 198 -5.30 19.09 20.31
CA GLY A 198 -4.96 20.34 20.99
C GLY A 198 -5.44 21.61 20.28
N GLY A 199 -6.03 21.50 19.08
CA GLY A 199 -6.48 22.65 18.28
C GLY A 199 -5.35 23.55 17.76
N PHE A 200 -4.11 23.06 17.70
CA PHE A 200 -2.95 23.87 17.36
C PHE A 200 -2.82 24.06 15.84
N ARG A 201 -3.11 25.27 15.35
CA ARG A 201 -3.02 25.67 13.92
C ARG A 201 -3.92 24.86 12.97
N VAL A 202 -4.94 24.21 13.52
CA VAL A 202 -5.89 23.39 12.77
C VAL A 202 -6.92 24.31 12.11
N ASP A 203 -7.18 24.11 10.83
CA ASP A 203 -8.16 24.90 10.06
C ASP A 203 -9.40 24.04 9.71
N ILE A 204 -10.07 23.57 10.76
CA ILE A 204 -11.23 22.69 10.66
C ILE A 204 -12.43 23.39 11.27
N HIS A 205 -13.42 23.72 10.44
CA HIS A 205 -14.66 24.35 10.89
C HIS A 205 -15.66 23.29 11.37
N ALA A 206 -15.39 22.70 12.53
CA ALA A 206 -16.27 21.72 13.19
C ALA A 206 -16.31 21.96 14.71
N PRO A 207 -17.35 21.47 15.42
CA PRO A 207 -17.40 21.53 16.89
C PRO A 207 -16.17 20.90 17.54
N ILE A 208 -15.65 21.52 18.60
CA ILE A 208 -14.39 21.10 19.25
C ILE A 208 -14.45 19.64 19.73
N ASP A 209 -15.59 19.22 20.25
CA ASP A 209 -15.83 17.84 20.70
C ASP A 209 -15.75 16.83 19.54
N GLN A 210 -16.20 17.21 18.35
CA GLN A 210 -16.06 16.38 17.16
C GLN A 210 -14.62 16.32 16.68
N VAL A 211 -13.90 17.45 16.68
CA VAL A 211 -12.47 17.50 16.30
C VAL A 211 -11.61 16.66 17.24
N GLN A 212 -11.82 16.78 18.55
CA GLN A 212 -11.13 15.98 19.57
C GLN A 212 -11.44 14.48 19.41
N GLY A 213 -12.71 14.11 19.27
CA GLY A 213 -13.08 12.71 19.04
C GLY A 213 -12.54 12.16 17.72
N GLY A 214 -12.50 12.99 16.67
CA GLY A 214 -11.89 12.62 15.40
C GLY A 214 -10.37 12.42 15.52
N ALA A 215 -9.70 13.24 16.34
CA ALA A 215 -8.29 13.10 16.64
C ALA A 215 -7.97 11.82 17.42
N GLU A 216 -8.81 11.45 18.39
CA GLU A 216 -8.70 10.17 19.10
C GLU A 216 -8.89 8.99 18.14
N VAL A 217 -9.90 9.04 17.26
CA VAL A 217 -10.12 8.03 16.22
C VAL A 217 -8.89 7.91 15.31
N MET A 218 -8.35 9.03 14.86
CA MET A 218 -7.16 9.06 14.00
C MET A 218 -5.93 8.49 14.72
N TYR A 219 -5.73 8.84 15.99
CA TYR A 219 -4.62 8.34 16.80
C TYR A 219 -4.68 6.81 16.98
N TYR A 220 -5.76 6.32 17.59
CA TYR A 220 -5.87 4.88 17.92
C TYR A 220 -6.12 4.00 16.69
N GLY A 221 -6.93 4.48 15.75
CA GLY A 221 -7.18 3.78 14.49
C GLY A 221 -5.93 3.77 13.60
N GLY A 222 -5.20 4.88 13.57
CA GLY A 222 -3.89 4.98 12.91
C GLY A 222 -2.89 3.97 13.43
N ASP A 223 -2.67 3.95 14.75
CA ASP A 223 -1.78 3.00 15.42
C ASP A 223 -2.12 1.55 15.04
N LEU A 224 -3.42 1.20 15.07
CA LEU A 224 -3.85 -0.14 14.68
C LEU A 224 -3.51 -0.46 13.22
N ALA A 225 -3.76 0.47 12.29
CA ALA A 225 -3.45 0.27 10.89
C ALA A 225 -1.94 0.15 10.63
N GLU A 226 -1.12 0.92 11.35
CA GLU A 226 0.35 0.89 11.27
C GLU A 226 0.92 -0.40 11.86
N LEU A 227 0.35 -0.90 12.96
CA LEU A 227 0.67 -2.22 13.50
C LEU A 227 0.34 -3.34 12.51
N LEU A 228 -0.80 -3.26 11.83
CA LEU A 228 -1.14 -4.21 10.77
C LEU A 228 -0.15 -4.14 9.59
N LEU A 229 0.28 -2.93 9.20
CA LEU A 229 1.30 -2.75 8.17
C LEU A 229 2.68 -3.29 8.62
N ALA A 230 3.04 -3.10 9.89
CA ALA A 230 4.24 -3.69 10.49
C ALA A 230 4.18 -5.22 10.47
N ALA A 231 3.05 -5.79 10.88
CA ALA A 231 2.81 -7.24 10.83
C ALA A 231 2.90 -7.77 9.39
N ALA A 232 2.33 -7.04 8.42
CA ALA A 232 2.44 -7.38 7.01
C ALA A 232 3.89 -7.32 6.50
N LEU A 233 4.68 -6.34 6.92
CA LEU A 233 6.10 -6.25 6.59
C LEU A 233 6.87 -7.48 7.11
N VAL A 234 6.60 -7.90 8.34
CA VAL A 234 7.22 -9.09 8.93
C VAL A 234 6.75 -10.37 8.24
N ALA A 235 5.45 -10.52 7.97
CA ALA A 235 4.89 -11.70 7.33
C ALA A 235 5.33 -11.86 5.86
N THR A 236 5.60 -10.75 5.17
CA THR A 236 6.11 -10.76 3.78
C THR A 236 7.63 -10.81 3.70
N TRP A 237 8.32 -10.67 4.84
CA TRP A 237 9.77 -10.75 4.87
C TRP A 237 10.24 -12.17 4.57
N ARG A 238 11.16 -12.28 3.61
CA ARG A 238 11.90 -13.49 3.32
C ARG A 238 13.36 -13.24 3.67
N PRO A 239 13.94 -13.95 4.65
CA PRO A 239 15.37 -13.92 4.89
C PRO A 239 16.07 -14.34 3.60
N GLU A 240 16.97 -13.52 3.09
CA GLU A 240 17.84 -13.93 2.00
C GLU A 240 18.66 -15.13 2.50
N PRO A 241 18.66 -16.27 1.80
CA PRO A 241 19.57 -17.35 2.13
C PRO A 241 20.97 -16.76 2.09
N ARG A 242 21.69 -16.76 3.23
CA ARG A 242 23.12 -16.46 3.26
C ARG A 242 23.75 -17.29 2.14
N ARG A 243 24.15 -16.66 1.03
CA ARG A 243 24.94 -17.33 0.00
C ARG A 243 26.08 -17.98 0.76
N ALA A 244 26.15 -19.31 0.73
CA ALA A 244 27.16 -20.07 1.43
C ALA A 244 28.53 -19.48 1.08
N ALA A 245 29.06 -18.67 1.99
CA ALA A 245 30.43 -18.21 1.94
C ALA A 245 31.28 -19.47 2.10
N GLY A 246 32.06 -19.81 1.06
CA GLY A 246 33.03 -20.91 1.15
C GLY A 246 32.83 -22.09 0.21
N ARG A 247 32.46 -21.88 -1.05
CA ARG A 247 32.76 -22.86 -2.12
C ARG A 247 33.55 -22.21 -3.24
N SER A 248 34.69 -21.61 -2.89
CA SER A 248 35.67 -21.09 -3.86
C SER A 248 37.10 -21.10 -3.31
N ALA A 249 37.43 -22.05 -2.42
CA ALA A 249 38.80 -22.34 -2.02
C ALA A 249 38.97 -23.86 -2.08
N GLY A 250 39.63 -24.35 -3.14
CA GLY A 250 39.83 -25.80 -3.34
C GLY A 250 39.67 -26.31 -4.77
N ARG A 251 39.99 -25.52 -5.80
CA ARG A 251 40.44 -26.08 -7.09
C ARG A 251 41.90 -25.68 -7.29
N GLY A 252 42.76 -26.22 -6.42
CA GLY A 252 44.20 -26.20 -6.63
C GLY A 252 44.58 -27.36 -7.55
N VAL A 253 44.96 -27.02 -8.78
CA VAL A 253 46.01 -27.66 -9.61
C VAL A 253 46.02 -29.20 -9.66
N VAL A 254 45.55 -29.75 -10.79
CA VAL A 254 45.97 -31.08 -11.25
C VAL A 254 47.27 -30.90 -12.06
N PRO A 255 48.43 -31.44 -11.66
CA PRO A 255 49.61 -31.44 -12.52
C PRO A 255 49.40 -32.45 -13.65
N ALA A 256 49.73 -32.04 -14.87
CA ALA A 256 49.66 -32.85 -16.07
C ALA A 256 50.52 -34.11 -15.95
N ARG A 257 49.94 -35.26 -16.34
CA ARG A 257 50.68 -36.52 -16.53
C ARG A 257 51.67 -36.34 -17.68
N ASN A 258 52.97 -36.48 -17.41
CA ASN A 258 53.97 -36.68 -18.45
C ASN A 258 53.97 -38.17 -18.84
N VAL A 259 53.47 -38.47 -20.03
CA VAL A 259 53.71 -39.73 -20.72
C VAL A 259 54.65 -39.41 -21.88
N SER A 260 55.91 -39.77 -21.73
CA SER A 260 56.86 -39.90 -22.84
C SER A 260 57.59 -41.23 -22.63
N GLY A 261 57.28 -42.20 -23.49
CA GLY A 261 57.95 -43.49 -23.50
C GLY A 261 59.27 -43.47 -24.26
N GLY A 262 59.91 -44.64 -24.26
CA GLY A 262 60.94 -45.01 -25.23
C GLY A 262 62.36 -45.03 -24.69
N SER A 263 62.76 -46.16 -24.08
CA SER A 263 63.78 -47.10 -24.59
C SER A 263 64.20 -48.04 -23.46
#